data_AF-A0ABD7S9F4-F1
#
_entry.id   AF-A0ABD7S9F4-F1
#
_cell.length_a   1.000
_cell.length_b   1.000
_cell.length_c   1.000
_cell.angle_alpha   90.00
_cell.angle_beta   90.00
_cell.angle_gamma   90.00
#
_symmetry.space_group_name_H-M   'P 1'
#
loop_
_entity.id
_entity.type
_entity.pdbx_description
1 polymer ?
#
loop_
_entity_poly.entity_id
_entity_poly.type
_entity_poly.pdbx_seq_one_letter_code
_entity_poly.pdbx_strand_id
1 'polypeptide(L)'
;MGAMAFSVRLCVLALLACNAAQANDSSFGDDNGTICLLYQPDINMDHEALLLSEERMQVDYVFTNHSERDLSVPVAFPMPPMYFGMADHNALTDFKLWADGKPVATTRKLVVLLDDGSDISKTFAATG
;
A
#
# COMPACT_ATOMS: atom_id res chain seq x y z
N MET A 1 39.05 -19.48 21.86
CA MET A 1 37.74 -19.03 22.41
C MET A 1 37.26 -17.67 21.90
N GLY A 2 38.10 -16.83 21.28
CA GLY A 2 37.68 -15.48 20.80
C GLY A 2 36.87 -15.44 19.50
N ALA A 3 37.14 -16.33 18.53
CA ALA A 3 36.46 -16.32 17.22
C ALA A 3 34.98 -16.73 17.28
N MET A 4 34.63 -17.63 18.20
CA MET A 4 33.25 -18.09 18.42
C MET A 4 32.40 -16.98 19.05
N ALA A 5 32.98 -16.22 19.99
CA ALA A 5 32.33 -15.08 20.61
C ALA A 5 32.13 -13.91 19.63
N PHE A 6 33.05 -13.72 18.67
CA PHE A 6 32.92 -12.69 17.63
C PHE A 6 31.80 -13.01 16.63
N SER A 7 31.68 -14.29 16.23
CA SER A 7 30.63 -14.75 15.31
C SER A 7 29.24 -14.64 15.94
N VAL A 8 29.09 -14.96 17.22
CA VAL A 8 27.83 -14.81 17.96
C VAL A 8 27.41 -13.34 18.04
N ARG A 9 28.36 -12.43 18.32
CA ARG A 9 28.08 -10.98 18.37
C ARG A 9 27.64 -10.42 17.01
N LEU A 10 28.23 -10.91 15.92
CA LEU A 10 27.87 -10.50 14.56
C LEU A 10 26.45 -10.98 14.17
N CYS A 11 26.08 -12.21 14.54
CA CYS A 11 24.72 -12.72 14.33
C CYS A 11 23.67 -11.94 15.14
N VAL A 12 23.96 -11.58 16.39
CA VAL A 12 23.04 -10.79 17.22
C VAL A 12 22.83 -9.38 16.63
N LEU A 13 23.89 -8.76 16.10
CA LEU A 13 23.78 -7.45 15.44
C LEU A 13 22.95 -7.51 14.15
N ALA A 14 23.04 -8.60 13.39
CA ALA A 14 22.25 -8.82 12.17
C ALA A 14 20.75 -9.02 12.48
N LEU A 15 20.41 -9.71 13.57
CA LEU A 15 19.01 -9.90 14.00
C LEU A 15 18.36 -8.60 14.47
N LEU A 16 19.14 -7.68 15.03
CA LEU A 16 18.67 -6.34 15.45
C LEU A 16 18.50 -5.36 14.27
N ALA A 17 19.07 -5.68 13.10
CA ALA A 17 18.97 -4.88 11.87
C ALA A 17 17.80 -5.27 10.96
N CYS A 18 17.07 -6.35 11.30
CA CYS A 18 15.76 -6.62 10.72
C CYS A 18 14.80 -5.55 11.21
N ASN A 19 14.74 -4.43 10.48
CA ASN A 19 13.66 -3.47 10.60
C ASN A 19 12.34 -4.23 10.57
N ALA A 20 11.45 -3.93 11.52
CA ALA A 20 10.09 -4.41 11.47
C ALA A 20 9.46 -3.84 10.19
N ALA A 21 9.45 -4.62 9.11
CA ALA A 21 8.59 -4.35 7.99
C ALA A 21 7.17 -4.38 8.54
N GLN A 22 6.56 -3.22 8.67
CA GLN A 22 5.15 -3.12 9.02
C GLN A 22 4.40 -3.61 7.78
N ALA A 23 3.73 -4.75 7.89
CA ALA A 23 2.81 -5.20 6.86
C ALA A 23 1.71 -4.12 6.72
N ASN A 24 1.37 -3.78 5.49
CA ASN A 24 0.23 -2.90 5.25
C ASN A 24 -1.06 -3.72 5.31
N ASP A 25 -1.43 -4.18 6.49
CA ASP A 25 -2.66 -4.97 6.75
C ASP A 25 -3.94 -4.12 6.69
N SER A 26 -3.83 -2.88 6.22
CA SER A 26 -4.96 -1.96 6.18
C SER A 26 -5.70 -2.05 4.85
N SER A 27 -7.03 -2.02 4.93
CA SER A 27 -7.95 -1.98 3.80
C SER A 27 -8.35 -0.54 3.47
N PHE A 28 -9.21 -0.31 2.47
CA PHE A 28 -9.57 1.04 2.05
C PHE A 28 -10.97 1.47 2.50
N GLY A 29 -11.13 2.69 3.01
CA GLY A 29 -12.43 3.27 3.36
C GLY A 29 -12.57 4.71 2.90
N ASP A 30 -13.81 5.11 2.62
CA ASP A 30 -14.18 6.51 2.43
C ASP A 30 -14.55 7.12 3.78
N ASP A 31 -13.72 8.04 4.29
CA ASP A 31 -14.10 8.94 5.38
C ASP A 31 -14.15 10.37 4.85
N ASN A 32 -15.36 10.92 4.78
CA ASN A 32 -15.64 12.30 4.35
C ASN A 32 -15.00 12.73 3.01
N GLY A 33 -14.72 11.79 2.10
CA GLY A 33 -14.08 12.07 0.79
C GLY A 33 -12.58 11.76 0.74
N THR A 34 -11.93 11.55 1.89
CA THR A 34 -10.52 11.15 1.98
C THR A 34 -10.37 9.63 1.93
N ILE A 35 -9.22 9.16 1.45
CA ILE A 35 -8.89 7.75 1.40
C ILE A 35 -8.29 7.33 2.75
N CYS A 36 -8.99 6.49 3.51
CA CYS A 36 -8.54 6.04 4.82
C CYS A 36 -8.21 4.55 4.82
N LEU A 37 -7.17 4.20 5.58
CA LEU A 37 -6.77 2.83 5.83
C LEU A 37 -7.66 2.26 6.95
N LEU A 38 -8.47 1.25 6.63
CA LEU A 38 -9.39 0.60 7.55
C LEU A 38 -8.78 -0.68 8.11
N TYR A 39 -8.82 -0.83 9.43
CA TYR A 39 -8.40 -2.06 10.11
C TYR A 39 -9.36 -3.20 9.79
N GLN A 40 -8.83 -4.37 9.40
CA GLN A 40 -9.61 -5.55 9.05
C GLN A 40 -9.18 -6.77 9.89
N PRO A 41 -9.82 -7.02 11.05
CA PRO A 41 -9.32 -7.97 12.06
C PRO A 41 -9.29 -9.43 11.61
N ASP A 42 -10.15 -9.80 10.66
CA ASP A 42 -10.30 -11.17 10.19
C ASP A 42 -9.50 -11.44 8.89
N ILE A 43 -8.81 -10.43 8.35
CA ILE A 43 -8.00 -10.56 7.13
C ILE A 43 -6.54 -10.23 7.45
N ASN A 44 -5.62 -11.13 7.07
CA ASN A 44 -4.18 -10.85 7.09
C ASN A 44 -3.65 -10.63 5.68
N MET A 45 -2.67 -9.72 5.50
CA MET A 45 -1.83 -9.67 4.30
C MET A 45 -0.57 -10.54 4.55
N ASP A 46 -0.66 -11.81 4.17
CA ASP A 46 0.41 -12.78 4.42
C ASP A 46 1.63 -12.59 3.50
N HIS A 47 1.44 -11.96 2.33
CA HIS A 47 2.50 -11.73 1.37
C HIS A 47 2.32 -10.43 0.59
N GLU A 48 3.44 -9.75 0.36
CA GLU A 48 3.57 -8.67 -0.60
C GLU A 48 4.90 -8.84 -1.36
N ALA A 49 4.84 -8.77 -2.69
CA ALA A 49 6.02 -8.71 -3.55
C ALA A 49 5.86 -7.58 -4.58
N LEU A 50 6.64 -6.51 -4.40
CA LEU A 50 6.72 -5.40 -5.34
C LEU A 50 7.90 -5.59 -6.30
N LEU A 51 7.60 -5.65 -7.60
CA LEU A 51 8.55 -5.53 -8.68
C LEU A 51 8.45 -4.12 -9.29
N LEU A 52 9.57 -3.40 -9.28
CA LEU A 52 9.68 -2.07 -9.85
C LEU A 52 10.79 -2.02 -10.91
N SER A 53 10.43 -1.55 -12.10
CA SER A 53 11.34 -1.35 -13.23
C SER A 53 10.88 -0.14 -14.05
N GLU A 54 11.72 0.34 -14.97
CA GLU A 54 11.36 1.43 -15.88
C GLU A 54 10.18 1.08 -16.79
N GLU A 55 10.04 -0.20 -17.17
CA GLU A 55 8.98 -0.66 -18.05
C GLU A 55 7.67 -0.98 -17.30
N ARG A 56 7.77 -1.48 -16.06
CA ARG A 56 6.62 -2.01 -15.32
C ARG A 56 6.78 -1.93 -13.81
N MET A 57 5.67 -1.59 -13.16
CA MET A 57 5.40 -1.86 -11.76
C MET A 57 4.41 -3.04 -11.65
N GLN A 58 4.68 -3.99 -10.75
CA GLN A 58 3.78 -5.08 -10.41
C GLN A 58 3.83 -5.31 -8.90
N VAL A 59 2.67 -5.52 -8.29
CA VAL A 59 2.58 -5.94 -6.89
C VAL A 59 1.72 -7.19 -6.80
N ASP A 60 2.25 -8.23 -6.15
CA ASP A 60 1.53 -9.45 -5.85
C ASP A 60 1.21 -9.48 -4.36
N TYR A 61 -0.08 -9.64 -4.02
CA TYR A 61 -0.56 -9.75 -2.65
C TYR A 61 -1.19 -11.11 -2.38
N VAL A 62 -1.01 -11.63 -1.16
CA VAL A 62 -1.79 -12.76 -0.63
C VAL A 62 -2.53 -12.30 0.60
N PHE A 63 -3.86 -12.39 0.55
CA PHE A 63 -4.73 -12.10 1.69
C PHE A 63 -5.37 -13.39 2.19
N THR A 64 -5.39 -13.60 3.50
CA THR A 64 -6.02 -14.75 4.14
C THR A 64 -7.20 -14.32 4.99
N ASN A 65 -8.38 -14.91 4.74
CA ASN A 65 -9.56 -14.76 5.57
C ASN A 65 -9.57 -15.80 6.69
N HIS A 66 -9.50 -15.34 7.94
CA HIS A 66 -9.52 -16.16 9.15
C HIS A 66 -10.92 -16.33 9.76
N SER A 67 -11.94 -15.68 9.22
CA SER A 67 -13.32 -15.85 9.68
C SER A 67 -13.98 -17.10 9.10
N GLU A 68 -15.06 -17.55 9.74
CA GLU A 68 -15.88 -18.67 9.27
C GLU A 68 -16.86 -18.30 8.14
N ARG A 69 -16.83 -17.05 7.66
CA ARG A 69 -17.77 -16.54 6.66
C ARG A 69 -17.04 -15.83 5.53
N ASP A 70 -17.73 -15.68 4.40
CA ASP A 70 -17.24 -14.82 3.32
C ASP A 70 -17.26 -13.36 3.76
N LEU A 71 -16.18 -12.63 3.45
CA LEU A 71 -16.03 -11.21 3.72
C LEU A 71 -15.83 -10.45 2.40
N SER A 72 -16.55 -9.34 2.26
CA SER A 72 -16.29 -8.37 1.18
C SER A 72 -15.45 -7.24 1.73
N VAL A 73 -14.21 -7.12 1.26
CA VAL A 73 -13.25 -6.14 1.78
C VAL A 73 -12.79 -5.21 0.66
N PRO A 74 -12.88 -3.89 0.84
CA PRO A 74 -12.34 -2.93 -0.11
C PRO A 74 -10.80 -2.96 -0.09
N VAL A 75 -10.20 -3.11 -1.27
CA VAL A 75 -8.74 -3.07 -1.45
C VAL A 75 -8.40 -1.86 -2.33
N ALA A 76 -7.36 -1.13 -1.95
CA ALA A 76 -6.80 -0.05 -2.77
C ALA A 76 -5.28 -0.18 -2.85
N PHE A 77 -4.74 0.16 -4.01
CA PHE A 77 -3.31 0.39 -4.17
C PHE A 77 -3.03 1.89 -3.94
N PRO A 78 -2.24 2.27 -2.92
CA PRO A 78 -1.97 3.67 -2.64
C PRO A 78 -1.00 4.24 -3.67
N MET A 79 -1.36 5.39 -4.25
CA MET A 79 -0.44 6.18 -5.06
C MET A 79 0.37 7.12 -4.16
N PRO A 80 1.67 7.35 -4.44
CA PRO A 80 2.43 8.37 -3.73
C PRO A 80 1.77 9.75 -3.89
N PRO A 81 1.87 10.63 -2.88
CA PRO A 81 1.35 11.99 -2.97
C PRO A 81 2.06 12.75 -4.10
N MET A 82 1.30 13.56 -4.82
CA MET A 82 1.82 14.46 -5.84
C MET A 82 2.02 15.85 -5.23
N TYR A 83 3.19 16.45 -5.45
CA TYR A 83 3.49 17.80 -4.99
C TYR A 83 3.62 18.73 -6.20
N PHE A 84 2.92 19.86 -6.20
CA PHE A 84 3.04 20.83 -7.30
C PHE A 84 4.47 21.40 -7.36
N GLY A 85 5.19 21.18 -8.48
CA GLY A 85 6.59 21.61 -8.66
C GLY A 85 7.28 20.93 -9.84
N MET A 86 8.61 21.10 -9.97
CA MET A 86 9.42 20.53 -11.08
C MET A 86 9.68 19.01 -10.98
N ALA A 87 8.98 18.29 -10.11
CA ALA A 87 9.13 16.84 -10.02
C ALA A 87 8.34 16.15 -11.13
N ASP A 88 8.93 15.11 -11.71
CA ASP A 88 8.30 14.29 -12.73
C ASP A 88 7.28 13.37 -12.07
N HIS A 89 6.00 13.62 -12.29
CA HIS A 89 4.91 12.85 -11.71
C HIS A 89 4.35 11.92 -12.77
N ASN A 90 4.95 10.74 -12.92
CA ASN A 90 4.42 9.72 -13.80
C ASN A 90 3.16 9.11 -13.17
N ALA A 91 1.99 9.47 -13.71
CA ALA A 91 0.74 8.84 -13.35
C ALA A 91 0.75 7.36 -13.78
N LEU A 92 0.30 6.45 -12.92
CA LEU A 92 -0.07 5.11 -13.35
C LEU A 92 -1.34 5.20 -14.21
N THR A 93 -1.16 5.12 -15.53
CA THR A 93 -2.27 5.31 -16.49
C THR A 93 -2.94 4.01 -16.92
N ASP A 94 -2.26 2.87 -16.84
CA ASP A 94 -2.77 1.54 -17.26
C ASP A 94 -2.79 0.55 -16.08
N PHE A 95 -3.43 0.95 -14.98
CA PHE A 95 -3.59 0.08 -13.82
C PHE A 95 -4.55 -1.07 -14.14
N LYS A 96 -4.11 -2.30 -13.90
CA LYS A 96 -4.90 -3.51 -14.09
C LYS A 96 -4.80 -4.36 -12.84
N LEU A 97 -5.93 -4.94 -12.43
CA LEU A 97 -6.03 -5.76 -11.24
C LEU A 97 -6.57 -7.15 -11.60
N TRP A 98 -5.99 -8.17 -10.99
CA TRP A 98 -6.51 -9.53 -10.99
C TRP A 98 -6.68 -10.00 -9.55
N ALA A 99 -7.79 -10.68 -9.26
CA ALA A 99 -8.01 -11.41 -8.02
C ALA A 99 -8.24 -12.88 -8.38
N ASP A 100 -7.44 -13.78 -7.79
CA ASP A 100 -7.49 -15.22 -8.07
C ASP A 100 -7.45 -15.54 -9.59
N GLY A 101 -6.60 -14.83 -10.32
CA GLY A 101 -6.42 -14.97 -11.76
C GLY A 101 -7.54 -14.36 -12.63
N LYS A 102 -8.58 -13.77 -12.04
CA LYS A 102 -9.68 -13.14 -12.77
C LYS A 102 -9.51 -11.62 -12.82
N PRO A 103 -9.70 -10.97 -13.97
CA PRO A 103 -9.60 -9.51 -14.05
C PRO A 103 -10.72 -8.85 -13.23
N VAL A 104 -10.38 -7.78 -12.53
CA VAL A 104 -11.31 -7.00 -11.69
C VAL A 104 -11.33 -5.56 -12.20
N ALA A 105 -12.52 -4.97 -12.27
CA ALA A 105 -12.68 -3.57 -12.64
C ALA A 105 -12.14 -2.65 -11.54
N THR A 106 -11.46 -1.58 -11.92
CA THR A 106 -10.80 -0.67 -10.98
C THR A 106 -11.32 0.75 -11.15
N THR A 107 -11.44 1.47 -10.04
CA THR A 107 -11.78 2.90 -10.04
C THR A 107 -10.59 3.68 -9.51
N ARG A 108 -10.22 4.78 -10.18
CA ARG A 108 -9.24 5.72 -9.66
C ARG A 108 -9.95 6.82 -8.88
N LYS A 109 -9.47 7.10 -7.67
CA LYS A 109 -9.93 8.22 -6.84
C LYS A 109 -8.75 9.16 -6.59
N LEU A 110 -8.93 10.43 -6.92
CA LEU A 110 -7.97 11.49 -6.59
C LEU A 110 -8.50 12.27 -5.39
N VAL A 111 -7.64 12.45 -4.38
CA VAL A 111 -7.92 13.30 -3.22
C VAL A 111 -6.95 14.47 -3.24
N VAL A 112 -7.47 15.69 -3.09
CA VAL A 112 -6.68 16.92 -3.04
C VAL A 112 -6.83 17.53 -1.66
N LEU A 113 -5.71 17.61 -0.93
CA LEU A 113 -5.66 18.17 0.42
C LEU A 113 -4.83 19.46 0.40
N LEU A 114 -5.26 20.46 1.17
CA LEU A 114 -4.44 21.62 1.51
C LEU A 114 -3.39 21.25 2.57
N ASP A 115 -2.40 22.12 2.80
CA ASP A 115 -1.34 21.92 3.80
C ASP A 115 -1.89 21.73 5.23
N ASP A 116 -3.07 22.28 5.52
CA ASP A 116 -3.77 22.11 6.80
C ASP A 116 -4.61 20.83 6.90
N GLY A 117 -4.59 19.99 5.86
CA GLY A 117 -5.34 18.74 5.76
C GLY A 117 -6.77 18.88 5.23
N SER A 118 -7.22 20.09 4.87
CA SER A 118 -8.57 20.29 4.33
C SER A 118 -8.75 19.63 2.96
N ASP A 119 -9.77 18.77 2.82
CA ASP A 119 -10.13 18.13 1.54
C ASP A 119 -10.89 19.09 0.61
N ILE A 120 -10.28 19.41 -0.52
CA ILE A 120 -10.83 20.29 -1.56
C ILE A 120 -11.16 19.55 -2.86
N SER A 121 -11.22 18.22 -2.85
CA SER A 121 -11.33 17.38 -4.05
C SER A 121 -12.53 17.76 -4.92
N LYS A 122 -13.70 18.04 -4.31
CA LYS A 122 -14.91 18.45 -5.04
C LYS A 122 -14.76 19.83 -5.70
N THR A 123 -14.19 20.78 -4.97
CA THR A 123 -13.94 22.14 -5.47
C THR A 123 -12.92 22.11 -6.59
N PHE A 124 -11.84 21.33 -6.43
CA PHE A 124 -10.82 21.13 -7.45
C PHE A 124 -11.42 20.49 -8.72
N ALA A 125 -12.20 19.43 -8.59
CA ALA A 125 -12.86 18.77 -9.73
C ALA A 125 -13.86 19.68 -10.47
N ALA A 126 -14.45 20.67 -9.78
CA ALA A 126 -15.32 21.66 -10.42
C ALA A 126 -14.57 22.69 -11.28
N THR A 127 -13.23 22.74 -11.20
CA THR A 127 -12.39 23.70 -11.92
C THR A 127 -12.06 23.28 -13.36
N GLY A 128 -12.31 22.02 -13.73
CA GLY A 128 -12.05 21.47 -15.08
C GLY A 128 -10.86 20.54 -15.13
#